data_AF-A0A2V6GI09-F1
#
_entry.id   AF-A0A2V6GI09-F1
#
_cell.length_a   1.000
_cell.length_b   1.000
_cell.length_c   1.000
_cell.angle_alpha   90.00
_cell.angle_beta   90.00
_cell.angle_gamma   90.00
#
_symmetry.space_group_name_H-M   'P 1'
#
loop_
_entity.id
_entity.type
_entity.pdbx_description
1 polymer ?
#
loop_
_entity_poly.entity_id
_entity_poly.type
_entity_poly.pdbx_seq_one_letter_code
_entity_poly.pdbx_strand_id
1 'polypeptide(L)'
;MAGVFQGDEGKFAPSVCEFWQANRIPRSPLYPHAQFLRWFGTDSEENYRNRGNKAFSVESVGYEFNSLGYRSPEFNREPGEAVVMFLGDSHTFGMGMPWEMLWASLVTKHLEQRYGVPVRQCNLGWGGTGSDYAAMMVHQSVDVLKPDAVFILWSFISRMTWFADTSRGVHFVPEWVHNEYTQEHSAYSRLATESHGFFNYVRNFHLVRERLLRLGIPYYWGTFEQFSREMLEPYLPLDGFAGCWEMRDLARDGLHGGLESHAFFAASVVSTLTRGTLVWPRANWESPVEAIRSVPVPYGAISHRTPALDRIQLLVPRPIRKLIANLRIRRRVRAIKRKDPFIY
;
A
#
# COMPACT_ATOMS: atom_id res chain seq x y z
N MET A 1 -6.45 14.56 35.02
CA MET A 1 -5.50 14.58 33.89
C MET A 1 -6.26 15.11 32.69
N ALA A 2 -5.93 16.30 32.19
CA ALA A 2 -6.43 16.75 30.90
C ALA A 2 -5.73 15.91 29.81
N GLY A 3 -6.49 15.34 28.88
CA GLY A 3 -5.94 14.52 27.80
C GLY A 3 -4.89 15.28 26.99
N VAL A 4 -3.80 14.62 26.62
CA VAL A 4 -2.68 15.19 25.87
C VAL A 4 -2.98 15.14 24.37
N PHE A 5 -4.16 15.58 23.96
CA PHE A 5 -4.41 15.91 22.57
C PHE A 5 -4.30 17.43 22.43
N GLN A 6 -3.13 17.89 22.01
CA GLN A 6 -2.83 19.31 21.75
C GLN A 6 -3.07 19.69 20.28
N GLY A 7 -3.64 18.77 19.49
CA GLY A 7 -3.87 18.94 18.05
C GLY A 7 -5.18 19.67 17.75
N ASP A 8 -5.24 20.23 16.55
CA ASP A 8 -6.48 20.81 15.99
C ASP A 8 -7.33 19.68 15.41
N GLU A 9 -8.46 19.37 16.06
CA GLU A 9 -9.43 18.35 15.59
C GLU A 9 -9.95 18.65 14.17
N GLY A 10 -10.03 19.93 13.80
CA GLY A 10 -10.45 20.36 12.46
C GLY A 10 -9.55 19.82 11.34
N LYS A 11 -8.30 19.45 11.64
CA LYS A 11 -7.40 18.81 10.67
C LYS A 11 -7.83 17.41 10.27
N PHE A 12 -8.63 16.74 11.11
CA PHE A 12 -9.18 15.41 10.84
C PHE A 12 -10.57 15.48 10.21
N ALA A 13 -11.10 16.68 9.96
CA ALA A 13 -12.36 16.84 9.25
C ALA A 13 -12.28 16.15 7.88
N PRO A 14 -13.37 15.51 7.39
CA PRO A 14 -13.32 14.79 6.13
C PRO A 14 -12.93 15.62 4.90
N SER A 15 -13.13 16.94 4.96
CA SER A 15 -12.70 17.88 3.91
C SER A 15 -11.19 18.12 3.86
N VAL A 16 -10.45 17.72 4.89
CA VAL A 16 -9.01 17.99 5.07
C VAL A 16 -8.20 16.70 5.08
N CYS A 17 -8.76 15.62 5.66
CA CYS A 17 -8.04 14.37 5.89
C CYS A 17 -8.54 13.25 4.98
N GLU A 18 -7.83 12.96 3.89
CA GLU A 18 -8.27 11.94 2.94
C GLU A 18 -7.89 10.50 3.31
N PHE A 19 -6.86 10.33 4.16
CA PHE A 19 -6.41 8.99 4.55
C PHE A 19 -7.39 8.34 5.54
N TRP A 20 -7.48 7.01 5.48
CA TRP A 20 -8.33 6.19 6.36
C TRP A 20 -9.83 6.54 6.35
N GLN A 21 -10.31 7.35 5.41
CA GLN A 21 -11.74 7.50 5.17
C GLN A 21 -12.29 6.26 4.47
N ALA A 22 -13.26 5.60 5.08
CA ALA A 22 -14.02 4.53 4.46
C ALA A 22 -14.85 5.02 3.26
N ASN A 23 -15.30 4.08 2.42
CA ASN A 23 -16.21 4.32 1.29
C ASN A 23 -15.65 5.27 0.21
N ARG A 24 -14.34 5.21 -0.05
CA ARG A 24 -13.71 5.91 -1.17
C ARG A 24 -12.49 5.17 -1.68
N ILE A 25 -12.18 5.36 -2.95
CA ILE A 25 -10.89 4.94 -3.50
C ILE A 25 -9.97 6.17 -3.42
N PRO A 26 -8.91 6.15 -2.59
CA PRO A 26 -7.97 7.27 -2.55
C PRO A 26 -7.28 7.41 -3.91
N ARG A 27 -6.78 8.61 -4.24
CA ARG A 27 -5.91 8.77 -5.42
C ARG A 27 -4.55 8.11 -5.13
N SER A 28 -3.90 7.59 -6.15
CA SER A 28 -2.52 7.13 -6.01
C SER A 28 -1.59 8.33 -5.78
N PRO A 29 -0.38 8.11 -5.22
CA PRO A 29 0.65 9.13 -5.13
C PRO A 29 1.26 9.60 -6.46
N LEU A 30 0.68 9.23 -7.62
CA LEU A 30 1.16 9.66 -8.94
C LEU A 30 0.99 11.19 -9.11
N TYR A 31 2.10 11.91 -9.20
CA TYR A 31 2.11 13.34 -9.51
C TYR A 31 3.31 13.74 -10.39
N PRO A 32 3.12 14.58 -11.43
CA PRO A 32 1.83 15.00 -11.97
C PRO A 32 1.04 13.82 -12.55
N HIS A 33 -0.27 14.00 -12.71
CA HIS A 33 -1.09 12.98 -13.37
C HIS A 33 -0.58 12.70 -14.79
N ALA A 34 -0.50 11.42 -15.14
CA ALA A 34 -0.14 10.96 -16.47
C ALA A 34 -1.03 9.79 -16.83
N GLN A 35 -1.48 9.72 -18.08
CA GLN A 35 -2.22 8.54 -18.59
C GLN A 35 -1.26 7.42 -19.00
N PHE A 36 -0.09 7.79 -19.53
CA PHE A 36 0.93 6.86 -19.97
C PHE A 36 2.32 7.38 -19.64
N LEU A 37 3.19 6.49 -19.16
CA LEU A 37 4.62 6.72 -19.04
C LEU A 37 5.39 5.54 -19.64
N ARG A 38 6.42 5.83 -20.43
CA ARG A 38 7.35 4.80 -20.91
C ARG A 38 8.29 4.30 -19.82
N TRP A 39 8.66 5.19 -18.91
CA TRP A 39 9.61 5.00 -17.83
C TRP A 39 8.98 5.53 -16.53
N PHE A 40 9.16 4.82 -15.42
CA PHE A 40 8.59 5.20 -14.13
C PHE A 40 9.46 4.72 -12.97
N GLY A 41 9.66 5.58 -11.97
CA GLY A 41 10.37 5.23 -10.74
C GLY A 41 11.79 4.70 -11.00
N THR A 42 12.05 3.48 -10.53
CA THR A 42 13.35 2.81 -10.69
C THR A 42 13.59 2.31 -12.11
N ASP A 43 12.52 2.06 -12.86
CA ASP A 43 12.56 1.74 -14.27
C ASP A 43 12.66 3.03 -15.10
N SER A 44 13.86 3.59 -15.11
CA SER A 44 14.22 4.75 -15.91
C SER A 44 15.08 4.35 -17.11
N GLU A 45 15.08 5.18 -18.16
CA GLU A 45 15.92 4.93 -19.32
C GLU A 45 17.41 4.85 -18.96
N GLU A 46 17.85 5.72 -18.05
CA GLU A 46 19.21 5.74 -17.53
C GLU A 46 19.54 4.43 -16.79
N ASN A 47 18.69 4.00 -15.85
CA ASN A 47 18.89 2.75 -15.14
C ASN A 47 18.87 1.55 -16.09
N TYR A 48 17.96 1.56 -17.07
CA TYR A 48 17.90 0.52 -18.08
C TYR A 48 19.20 0.45 -18.88
N ARG A 49 19.72 1.60 -19.37
CA ARG A 49 21.00 1.67 -20.10
C ARG A 49 22.17 1.15 -19.26
N ASN A 50 22.26 1.59 -18.01
CA ASN A 50 23.38 1.32 -17.11
C ASN A 50 23.39 -0.11 -16.54
N ARG A 51 22.24 -0.61 -16.07
CA ARG A 51 22.13 -1.89 -15.34
C ARG A 51 20.90 -2.72 -15.67
N GLY A 52 20.04 -2.26 -16.58
CA GLY A 52 18.78 -2.94 -16.88
C GLY A 52 18.95 -4.29 -17.54
N ASN A 53 17.95 -5.16 -17.34
CA ASN A 53 17.92 -6.47 -17.97
C ASN A 53 17.64 -6.33 -19.48
N LYS A 54 18.63 -6.69 -20.31
CA LYS A 54 18.59 -6.57 -21.77
C LYS A 54 17.74 -7.63 -22.48
N ALA A 55 17.16 -8.57 -21.74
CA ALA A 55 16.11 -9.45 -22.27
C ALA A 55 14.82 -8.66 -22.60
N PHE A 56 14.63 -7.49 -21.98
CA PHE A 56 13.57 -6.55 -22.32
C PHE A 56 14.12 -5.49 -23.28
N SER A 57 13.33 -5.08 -24.27
CA SER A 57 13.59 -3.89 -25.06
C SER A 57 13.08 -2.62 -24.36
N VAL A 58 13.40 -1.46 -24.92
CA VAL A 58 12.87 -0.16 -24.47
C VAL A 58 11.34 -0.13 -24.55
N GLU A 59 10.75 -0.84 -25.50
CA GLU A 59 9.33 -0.87 -25.77
C GLU A 59 8.58 -1.93 -24.96
N SER A 60 9.30 -2.88 -24.34
CA SER A 60 8.70 -4.01 -23.64
C SER A 60 7.85 -3.64 -22.43
N VAL A 61 8.01 -2.44 -21.87
CA VAL A 61 7.22 -1.99 -20.71
C VAL A 61 6.68 -0.59 -20.94
N GLY A 62 5.41 -0.42 -20.60
CA GLY A 62 4.71 0.85 -20.48
C GLY A 62 3.81 0.85 -19.25
N TYR A 63 3.58 2.04 -18.70
CA TYR A 63 2.75 2.25 -17.52
C TYR A 63 1.54 3.07 -17.93
N GLU A 64 0.39 2.41 -18.06
CA GLU A 64 -0.91 3.06 -18.25
C GLU A 64 -1.58 3.25 -16.89
N PHE A 65 -2.11 4.44 -16.65
CA PHE A 65 -2.76 4.79 -15.39
C PHE A 65 -4.20 5.22 -15.61
N ASN A 66 -5.08 4.79 -14.69
CA ASN A 66 -6.47 5.26 -14.66
C ASN A 66 -6.59 6.68 -14.11
N SER A 67 -7.82 7.20 -14.09
CA SER A 67 -8.20 8.53 -13.61
C SER A 67 -7.82 8.83 -12.15
N LEU A 68 -7.57 7.78 -11.35
CA LEU A 68 -7.10 7.86 -9.96
C LEU A 68 -5.57 7.70 -9.86
N GLY A 69 -4.87 7.46 -10.96
CA GLY A 69 -3.41 7.36 -11.03
C GLY A 69 -2.87 5.97 -10.72
N TYR A 70 -3.71 4.93 -10.64
CA TYR A 70 -3.24 3.56 -10.46
C TYR A 70 -2.91 2.91 -11.80
N ARG A 71 -1.88 2.06 -11.81
CA ARG A 71 -1.57 1.24 -12.98
C ARG A 71 -2.60 0.13 -13.09
N SER A 72 -3.73 0.45 -13.69
CA SER A 72 -4.92 -0.39 -13.72
C SER A 72 -5.92 0.17 -14.72
N PRO A 73 -6.86 -0.63 -15.24
CA PRO A 73 -8.08 -0.11 -15.85
C PRO A 73 -8.86 0.79 -14.88
N GLU A 74 -9.82 1.54 -15.43
CA GLU A 74 -10.80 2.26 -14.60
C GLU A 74 -11.56 1.28 -13.68
N PHE A 75 -11.97 1.75 -12.51
CA PHE A 75 -12.55 0.90 -11.46
C PHE A 75 -14.08 0.75 -11.53
N ASN A 76 -14.71 1.20 -12.62
CA ASN A 76 -16.15 1.08 -12.78
C ASN A 76 -16.53 -0.37 -13.09
N ARG A 77 -17.46 -0.94 -12.31
CA ARG A 77 -17.94 -2.31 -12.52
C ARG A 77 -18.89 -2.37 -13.72
N GLU A 78 -18.56 -3.19 -14.70
CA GLU A 78 -19.43 -3.49 -15.84
C GLU A 78 -20.33 -4.71 -15.57
N PRO A 79 -21.54 -4.78 -16.15
CA PRO A 79 -22.40 -5.96 -16.02
C PRO A 79 -21.72 -7.24 -16.54
N GLY A 80 -21.85 -8.32 -15.77
CA GLY A 80 -21.32 -9.64 -16.15
C GLY A 80 -19.82 -9.85 -15.88
N GLU A 81 -19.12 -8.86 -15.31
CA GLU A 81 -17.72 -9.02 -14.91
C GLU A 81 -17.58 -9.36 -13.41
N ALA A 82 -16.52 -10.10 -13.10
CA ALA A 82 -16.01 -10.19 -11.74
C ALA A 82 -14.96 -9.09 -11.48
N VAL A 83 -14.87 -8.61 -10.25
CA VAL A 83 -13.92 -7.58 -9.82
C VAL A 83 -12.96 -8.19 -8.81
N VAL A 84 -11.66 -8.05 -9.04
CA VAL A 84 -10.62 -8.50 -8.09
C VAL A 84 -9.72 -7.37 -7.70
N MET A 85 -9.38 -7.33 -6.41
CA MET A 85 -8.50 -6.30 -5.87
C MET A 85 -7.12 -6.90 -5.58
N PHE A 86 -6.08 -6.25 -6.09
CA PHE A 86 -4.69 -6.62 -5.84
C PHE A 86 -4.00 -5.55 -5.00
N LEU A 87 -3.35 -5.97 -3.91
CA LEU A 87 -2.66 -5.11 -2.97
C LEU A 87 -1.21 -5.56 -2.79
N GLY A 88 -0.32 -4.59 -2.63
CA GLY A 88 1.08 -4.84 -2.32
C GLY A 88 1.94 -3.63 -2.65
N ASP A 89 3.22 -3.87 -2.87
CA ASP A 89 4.20 -2.81 -3.13
C ASP A 89 4.53 -2.64 -4.63
N SER A 90 5.76 -2.22 -4.95
CA SER A 90 6.27 -2.06 -6.31
C SER A 90 6.20 -3.33 -7.16
N HIS A 91 6.23 -4.52 -6.57
CA HIS A 91 6.09 -5.76 -7.32
C HIS A 91 4.64 -6.06 -7.69
N THR A 92 3.68 -5.63 -6.86
CA THR A 92 2.26 -5.72 -7.24
C THR A 92 1.92 -4.65 -8.28
N PHE A 93 2.46 -3.44 -8.12
CA PHE A 93 2.43 -2.41 -9.16
C PHE A 93 3.05 -2.87 -10.48
N GLY A 94 4.10 -3.70 -10.42
CA GLY A 94 4.78 -4.26 -11.59
C GLY A 94 5.92 -3.39 -12.13
N MET A 95 6.73 -2.81 -11.24
CA MET A 95 7.87 -1.98 -11.63
C MET A 95 8.82 -2.76 -12.55
N GLY A 96 9.13 -2.17 -13.71
CA GLY A 96 10.00 -2.76 -14.74
C GLY A 96 9.39 -3.93 -15.51
N MET A 97 8.08 -4.18 -15.40
CA MET A 97 7.42 -5.36 -15.96
C MET A 97 6.25 -5.03 -16.89
N PRO A 98 6.05 -5.75 -18.02
CA PRO A 98 4.88 -5.60 -18.88
C PRO A 98 3.59 -5.95 -18.14
N TRP A 99 2.50 -5.26 -18.47
CA TRP A 99 1.21 -5.40 -17.79
C TRP A 99 0.68 -6.83 -17.82
N GLU A 100 0.76 -7.50 -18.97
CA GLU A 100 0.21 -8.83 -19.20
C GLU A 100 0.98 -9.92 -18.44
N MET A 101 2.20 -9.61 -17.99
CA MET A 101 3.10 -10.54 -17.31
C MET A 101 3.20 -10.28 -15.80
N LEU A 102 2.42 -9.34 -15.27
CA LEU A 102 2.32 -9.16 -13.82
C LEU A 102 1.69 -10.38 -13.18
N TRP A 103 2.03 -10.65 -11.92
CA TRP A 103 1.49 -11.81 -11.21
C TRP A 103 -0.02 -11.63 -11.03
N ALA A 104 -0.46 -10.38 -10.80
CA ALA A 104 -1.86 -9.99 -10.80
C ALA A 104 -2.54 -10.34 -12.12
N SER A 105 -1.95 -9.98 -13.26
CA SER A 105 -2.52 -10.22 -14.59
C SER A 105 -2.56 -11.69 -14.96
N LEU A 106 -1.56 -12.46 -14.55
CA LEU A 106 -1.53 -13.91 -14.71
C LEU A 106 -2.63 -14.60 -13.87
N VAL A 107 -2.84 -14.15 -12.63
CA VAL A 107 -3.94 -14.63 -11.77
C VAL A 107 -5.30 -14.23 -12.38
N THR A 108 -5.47 -12.99 -12.82
CA THR A 108 -6.67 -12.49 -13.49
C THR A 108 -7.03 -13.36 -14.70
N LYS A 109 -6.07 -13.59 -15.60
CA LYS A 109 -6.24 -14.45 -16.77
C LYS A 109 -6.64 -15.88 -16.39
N HIS A 110 -6.06 -16.44 -15.33
CA HIS A 110 -6.46 -17.75 -14.83
C HIS A 110 -7.92 -17.75 -14.34
N LEU A 111 -8.35 -16.72 -13.62
CA LEU A 111 -9.73 -16.59 -13.14
C LEU A 111 -10.71 -16.47 -14.31
N GLU A 112 -10.39 -15.67 -15.33
CA GLU A 112 -11.20 -15.56 -16.55
C GLU A 112 -11.39 -16.92 -17.24
N GLN A 113 -10.29 -17.65 -17.43
CA GLN A 113 -10.32 -18.99 -18.03
C GLN A 113 -11.11 -19.99 -17.19
N ARG A 114 -10.96 -19.93 -15.86
CA ARG A 114 -11.60 -20.85 -14.92
C ARG A 114 -13.11 -20.64 -14.83
N TYR A 115 -13.57 -19.40 -14.88
CA TYR A 115 -14.97 -19.05 -14.63
C TYR A 115 -15.75 -18.62 -15.88
N GLY A 116 -15.08 -18.39 -17.01
CA GLY A 116 -15.72 -18.04 -18.27
C GLY A 116 -16.36 -16.65 -18.28
N VAL A 117 -15.91 -15.75 -17.39
CA VAL A 117 -16.37 -14.35 -17.31
C VAL A 117 -15.18 -13.40 -17.37
N PRO A 118 -15.33 -12.18 -17.89
CA PRO A 118 -14.31 -11.15 -17.78
C PRO A 118 -13.99 -10.84 -16.31
N VAL A 119 -12.71 -10.58 -16.02
CA VAL A 119 -12.26 -10.24 -14.66
C VAL A 119 -11.56 -8.89 -14.67
N ARG A 120 -12.14 -7.92 -13.97
CA ARG A 120 -11.53 -6.61 -13.77
C ARG A 120 -10.44 -6.69 -12.70
N GLN A 121 -9.21 -6.50 -13.14
CA GLN A 121 -8.06 -6.29 -12.28
C GLN A 121 -8.05 -4.87 -11.71
N CYS A 122 -8.37 -4.73 -10.42
CA CYS A 122 -8.15 -3.49 -9.66
C CYS A 122 -6.80 -3.58 -8.96
N ASN A 123 -5.73 -3.14 -9.65
CA ASN A 123 -4.39 -3.12 -9.09
C ASN A 123 -4.16 -1.83 -8.30
N LEU A 124 -4.10 -1.96 -6.98
CA LEU A 124 -3.87 -0.88 -6.02
C LEU A 124 -2.48 -0.98 -5.38
N GLY A 125 -1.55 -1.74 -5.97
CA GLY A 125 -0.17 -1.81 -5.52
C GLY A 125 0.57 -0.48 -5.74
N TRP A 126 1.47 -0.12 -4.82
CA TRP A 126 2.26 1.10 -4.94
C TRP A 126 3.69 0.97 -4.43
N GLY A 127 4.65 1.65 -5.06
CA GLY A 127 6.06 1.53 -4.69
C GLY A 127 6.37 1.97 -3.26
N GLY A 128 7.18 1.19 -2.55
CA GLY A 128 7.70 1.53 -1.22
C GLY A 128 6.72 1.36 -0.06
N THR A 129 5.51 0.87 -0.30
CA THR A 129 4.47 0.73 0.73
C THR A 129 4.68 -0.50 1.65
N GLY A 130 4.19 -0.41 2.89
CA GLY A 130 4.18 -1.50 3.88
C GLY A 130 2.79 -2.12 4.08
N SER A 131 2.65 -2.97 5.11
CA SER A 131 1.38 -3.64 5.44
C SER A 131 0.26 -2.69 5.85
N ASP A 132 0.61 -1.54 6.42
CA ASP A 132 -0.32 -0.50 6.82
C ASP A 132 -1.00 0.17 5.62
N TYR A 133 -0.30 0.32 4.50
CA TYR A 133 -0.90 0.78 3.25
C TYR A 133 -1.95 -0.21 2.73
N ALA A 134 -1.65 -1.52 2.73
CA ALA A 134 -2.63 -2.53 2.30
C ALA A 134 -3.88 -2.52 3.20
N ALA A 135 -3.69 -2.37 4.52
CA ALA A 135 -4.79 -2.22 5.47
C ALA A 135 -5.62 -0.96 5.23
N MET A 136 -4.97 0.17 4.97
CA MET A 136 -5.62 1.41 4.58
C MET A 136 -6.43 1.21 3.30
N MET A 137 -5.84 0.63 2.24
CA MET A 137 -6.54 0.41 0.98
C MET A 137 -7.79 -0.46 1.16
N VAL A 138 -7.72 -1.57 1.90
CA VAL A 138 -8.91 -2.38 2.22
C VAL A 138 -9.95 -1.56 2.97
N HIS A 139 -9.55 -0.83 4.01
CA HIS A 139 -10.47 -0.01 4.79
C HIS A 139 -11.21 1.04 3.95
N GLN A 140 -10.50 1.70 3.03
CA GLN A 140 -11.04 2.79 2.25
C GLN A 140 -11.89 2.29 1.07
N SER A 141 -11.38 1.34 0.29
CA SER A 141 -11.92 1.04 -1.03
C SER A 141 -12.85 -0.17 -1.12
N VAL A 142 -12.82 -1.10 -0.15
CA VAL A 142 -13.52 -2.40 -0.30
C VAL A 142 -15.03 -2.26 -0.47
N ASP A 143 -15.66 -1.30 0.22
CA ASP A 143 -17.11 -1.06 0.13
C ASP A 143 -17.53 -0.37 -1.17
N VAL A 144 -16.59 0.32 -1.83
CA VAL A 144 -16.82 0.99 -3.12
C VAL A 144 -16.58 0.02 -4.28
N LEU A 145 -15.45 -0.67 -4.24
CA LEU A 145 -15.06 -1.63 -5.28
C LEU A 145 -15.90 -2.90 -5.24
N LYS A 146 -16.34 -3.31 -4.04
CA LYS A 146 -17.07 -4.58 -3.79
C LYS A 146 -16.42 -5.75 -4.52
N PRO A 147 -15.12 -6.01 -4.28
CA PRO A 147 -14.41 -7.04 -5.01
C PRO A 147 -14.97 -8.43 -4.68
N ASP A 148 -15.02 -9.29 -5.68
CA ASP A 148 -15.38 -10.70 -5.55
C ASP A 148 -14.25 -11.52 -4.91
N ALA A 149 -13.01 -11.01 -4.94
CA ALA A 149 -11.87 -11.51 -4.15
C ALA A 149 -10.77 -10.46 -3.97
N VAL A 150 -9.96 -10.62 -2.92
CA VAL A 150 -8.77 -9.80 -2.65
C VAL A 150 -7.50 -10.64 -2.65
N PHE A 151 -6.48 -10.19 -3.36
CA PHE A 151 -5.16 -10.80 -3.44
C PHE A 151 -4.12 -9.85 -2.85
N ILE A 152 -3.33 -10.32 -1.90
CA ILE A 152 -2.39 -9.48 -1.16
C ILE A 152 -0.99 -10.07 -1.21
N LEU A 153 -0.03 -9.32 -1.72
CA LEU A 153 1.39 -9.60 -1.52
C LEU A 153 1.91 -8.64 -0.45
N TRP A 154 2.00 -9.11 0.79
CA TRP A 154 2.47 -8.31 1.89
C TRP A 154 3.95 -7.96 1.71
N SER A 155 4.28 -6.67 1.82
CA SER A 155 5.65 -6.19 1.67
C SER A 155 6.52 -6.50 2.89
N PHE A 156 7.77 -6.03 2.84
CA PHE A 156 8.74 -6.13 3.92
C PHE A 156 8.21 -5.53 5.22
N ILE A 157 8.46 -6.20 6.35
CA ILE A 157 7.99 -5.74 7.67
C ILE A 157 8.67 -4.44 8.12
N SER A 158 9.79 -4.10 7.50
CA SER A 158 10.57 -2.89 7.76
C SER A 158 10.02 -1.64 7.06
N ARG A 159 8.93 -1.75 6.30
CA ARG A 159 8.28 -0.61 5.62
C ARG A 159 7.04 -0.13 6.36
N MET A 160 6.85 1.18 6.37
CA MET A 160 5.71 1.83 7.02
C MET A 160 5.39 3.15 6.33
N THR A 161 4.12 3.54 6.36
CA THR A 161 3.64 4.85 5.97
C THR A 161 3.60 5.76 7.19
N TRP A 162 4.29 6.89 7.09
CA TRP A 162 4.23 7.98 8.04
C TRP A 162 3.42 9.14 7.46
N PHE A 163 2.62 9.80 8.30
CA PHE A 163 1.82 10.95 7.88
C PHE A 163 2.43 12.22 8.47
N ALA A 164 2.98 13.07 7.60
CA ALA A 164 3.58 14.34 8.00
C ALA A 164 2.53 15.32 8.54
N ASP A 165 1.35 15.28 7.93
CA ASP A 165 0.14 15.96 8.30
C ASP A 165 -1.08 15.14 7.84
N THR A 166 -2.29 15.65 8.07
CA THR A 166 -3.55 14.94 7.76
C THR A 166 -3.83 14.74 6.25
N SER A 167 -3.00 15.30 5.38
CA SER A 167 -3.15 15.24 3.92
C SER A 167 -1.99 14.54 3.21
N ARG A 168 -0.83 14.39 3.86
CA ARG A 168 0.40 13.91 3.22
C ARG A 168 0.99 12.67 3.89
N GLY A 169 0.88 11.53 3.20
CA GLY A 169 1.60 10.29 3.51
C GLY A 169 2.99 10.24 2.89
N VAL A 170 3.93 9.61 3.59
CA VAL A 170 5.30 9.33 3.17
C VAL A 170 5.54 7.85 3.43
N HIS A 171 5.95 7.11 2.41
CA HIS A 171 6.27 5.69 2.55
C HIS A 171 7.76 5.55 2.87
N PHE A 172 8.08 5.11 4.09
CA PHE A 172 9.45 4.87 4.50
C PHE A 172 9.92 3.49 4.07
N VAL A 173 10.99 3.49 3.28
CA VAL A 173 11.78 2.31 2.93
C VAL A 173 13.15 2.50 3.57
N PRO A 174 13.61 1.59 4.45
CA PRO A 174 14.82 1.80 5.26
C PRO A 174 16.07 2.18 4.45
N GLU A 175 16.20 1.68 3.22
CA GLU A 175 17.34 1.91 2.36
C GLU A 175 17.23 3.20 1.51
N TRP A 176 16.08 3.90 1.54
CA TRP A 176 15.76 5.02 0.64
C TRP A 176 15.41 6.29 1.42
N VAL A 177 16.44 7.11 1.66
CA VAL A 177 16.27 8.36 2.41
C VAL A 177 15.61 9.44 1.57
N HIS A 178 14.41 9.88 2.00
CA HIS A 178 13.75 11.03 1.41
C HIS A 178 14.44 12.33 1.86
N ASN A 179 14.94 13.12 0.92
CA ASN A 179 15.72 14.35 1.21
C ASN A 179 14.95 15.35 2.11
N GLU A 180 13.63 15.40 1.98
CA GLU A 180 12.76 16.29 2.76
C GLU A 180 12.51 15.80 4.20
N TYR A 181 12.70 14.51 4.48
CA TYR A 181 12.30 13.87 5.74
C TYR A 181 13.46 13.11 6.39
N THR A 182 14.67 13.66 6.28
CA THR A 182 15.89 12.99 6.74
C THR A 182 15.91 12.73 8.25
N GLN A 183 15.36 13.64 9.05
CA GLN A 183 15.30 13.49 10.51
C GLN A 183 14.28 12.45 10.92
N GLU A 184 13.10 12.49 10.32
CA GLU A 184 12.00 11.56 10.53
C GLU A 184 12.39 10.16 10.07
N HIS A 185 13.04 10.04 8.91
CA HIS A 185 13.59 8.78 8.46
C HIS A 185 14.67 8.26 9.42
N SER A 186 15.57 9.11 9.93
CA SER A 186 16.55 8.67 10.93
C SER A 186 15.89 8.21 12.24
N ALA A 187 14.83 8.89 12.67
CA ALA A 187 14.02 8.46 13.81
C ALA A 187 13.34 7.11 13.54
N TYR A 188 12.69 6.99 12.38
CA TYR A 188 12.06 5.75 11.92
C TYR A 188 13.06 4.60 11.89
N SER A 189 14.22 4.75 11.24
CA SER A 189 15.25 3.72 11.16
C SER A 189 15.78 3.26 12.53
N ARG A 190 15.70 4.12 13.57
CA ARG A 190 16.05 3.72 14.95
C ARG A 190 14.93 2.95 15.65
N LEU A 191 13.66 3.20 15.30
CA LEU A 191 12.48 2.61 15.94
C LEU A 191 11.94 1.39 15.18
N ALA A 192 12.20 1.29 13.88
CA ALA A 192 11.80 0.21 12.98
C ALA A 192 12.63 -1.06 13.20
N THR A 193 12.59 -1.57 14.44
CA THR A 193 13.16 -2.87 14.79
C THR A 193 12.37 -4.00 14.13
N GLU A 194 12.98 -5.16 13.94
CA GLU A 194 12.31 -6.36 13.42
C GLU A 194 11.04 -6.69 14.22
N SER A 195 11.10 -6.59 15.56
CA SER A 195 9.95 -6.81 16.42
C SER A 195 8.82 -5.82 16.20
N HIS A 196 9.14 -4.52 16.01
CA HIS A 196 8.12 -3.50 15.74
C HIS A 196 7.50 -3.68 14.35
N GLY A 197 8.33 -3.97 13.34
CA GLY A 197 7.88 -4.27 12.00
C GLY A 197 6.97 -5.50 11.96
N PHE A 198 7.37 -6.60 12.61
CA PHE A 198 6.58 -7.82 12.69
C PHE A 198 5.27 -7.60 13.44
N PHE A 199 5.28 -6.85 14.54
CA PHE A 199 4.05 -6.47 15.24
C PHE A 199 3.11 -5.67 14.34
N ASN A 200 3.64 -4.68 13.60
CA ASN A 200 2.85 -3.91 12.64
C ASN A 200 2.25 -4.81 11.55
N TYR A 201 3.02 -5.76 11.04
CA TYR A 201 2.56 -6.75 10.07
C TYR A 201 1.40 -7.60 10.60
N VAL A 202 1.57 -8.23 11.78
CA VAL A 202 0.54 -9.07 12.41
C VAL A 202 -0.75 -8.28 12.67
N ARG A 203 -0.63 -7.06 13.19
CA ARG A 203 -1.78 -6.17 13.46
C ARG A 203 -2.57 -5.86 12.19
N ASN A 204 -1.88 -5.43 11.13
CA ASN A 204 -2.53 -5.06 9.87
C ASN A 204 -3.12 -6.28 9.15
N PHE A 205 -2.47 -7.44 9.25
CA PHE A 205 -3.02 -8.70 8.73
C PHE A 205 -4.39 -8.99 9.34
N HIS A 206 -4.48 -9.00 10.68
CA HIS A 206 -5.75 -9.28 11.36
C HIS A 206 -6.82 -8.23 11.04
N LEU A 207 -6.47 -6.93 10.98
CA LEU A 207 -7.41 -5.89 10.59
C LEU A 207 -8.00 -6.15 9.19
N VAL A 208 -7.17 -6.49 8.21
CA VAL A 208 -7.62 -6.80 6.85
C VAL A 208 -8.46 -8.07 6.83
N ARG A 209 -7.95 -9.14 7.42
CA ARG A 209 -8.63 -10.44 7.46
C ARG A 209 -10.03 -10.34 8.04
N GLU A 210 -10.16 -9.75 9.23
CA GLU A 210 -11.46 -9.62 9.89
C GLU A 210 -12.42 -8.76 9.08
N ARG A 211 -11.92 -7.71 8.39
CA ARG A 211 -12.74 -6.89 7.50
C ARG A 211 -13.29 -7.71 6.32
N LEU A 212 -12.44 -8.50 5.66
CA LEU A 212 -12.82 -9.30 4.50
C LEU A 212 -13.76 -10.45 4.87
N LEU A 213 -13.48 -11.16 5.98
CA LEU A 213 -14.35 -12.21 6.49
C LEU A 213 -15.74 -11.69 6.85
N ARG A 214 -15.84 -10.53 7.52
CA ARG A 214 -17.13 -9.91 7.84
C ARG A 214 -17.95 -9.57 6.60
N LEU A 215 -17.30 -9.25 5.49
CA LEU A 215 -17.95 -8.95 4.20
C LEU A 215 -18.19 -10.20 3.35
N GLY A 216 -17.72 -11.38 3.80
CA GLY A 216 -17.80 -12.61 3.02
C GLY A 216 -16.93 -12.60 1.76
N ILE A 217 -15.89 -11.76 1.72
CA ILE A 217 -15.00 -11.63 0.57
C ILE A 217 -13.82 -12.60 0.73
N PRO A 218 -13.64 -13.58 -0.18
CA PRO A 218 -12.50 -14.47 -0.12
C PRO A 218 -11.20 -13.71 -0.38
N TYR A 219 -10.13 -14.16 0.27
CA TYR A 219 -8.82 -13.53 0.15
C TYR A 219 -7.69 -14.56 0.05
N TYR A 220 -6.65 -14.18 -0.67
CA TYR A 220 -5.45 -14.99 -0.86
C TYR A 220 -4.24 -14.11 -0.69
N TRP A 221 -3.19 -14.65 -0.08
CA TRP A 221 -2.07 -13.80 0.29
C TRP A 221 -0.74 -14.52 0.27
N GLY A 222 0.31 -13.75 0.01
CA GLY A 222 1.70 -14.16 0.18
C GLY A 222 2.49 -13.06 0.85
N THR A 223 3.79 -13.31 1.06
CA THR A 223 4.69 -12.38 1.74
C THR A 223 6.00 -12.20 0.99
N PHE A 224 6.56 -11.00 1.01
CA PHE A 224 7.94 -10.76 0.60
C PHE A 224 8.96 -11.32 1.59
N GLU A 225 8.67 -11.18 2.89
CA GLU A 225 9.51 -11.76 3.91
C GLU A 225 9.50 -13.28 3.82
N GLN A 226 10.68 -13.88 3.93
CA GLN A 226 10.90 -15.32 3.79
C GLN A 226 10.53 -16.08 5.07
N PHE A 227 9.32 -15.83 5.56
CA PHE A 227 8.80 -16.48 6.75
C PHE A 227 8.36 -17.92 6.46
N SER A 228 8.82 -18.86 7.28
CA SER A 228 8.33 -20.24 7.18
C SER A 228 6.89 -20.34 7.68
N ARG A 229 6.16 -21.36 7.21
CA ARG A 229 4.79 -21.62 7.67
C ARG A 229 4.73 -21.84 9.18
N GLU A 230 5.67 -22.61 9.70
CA GLU A 230 5.79 -22.96 11.12
C GLU A 230 6.04 -21.71 11.99
N MET A 231 6.76 -20.72 11.45
CA MET A 231 6.99 -19.46 12.15
C MET A 231 5.72 -18.60 12.22
N LEU A 232 4.93 -18.56 11.14
CA LEU A 232 3.73 -17.72 11.06
C LEU A 232 2.53 -18.30 11.82
N GLU A 233 2.39 -19.62 11.86
CA GLU A 233 1.21 -20.33 12.39
C GLU A 233 0.79 -19.89 13.81
N PRO A 234 1.70 -19.60 14.76
CA PRO A 234 1.30 -19.11 16.08
C PRO A 234 0.69 -17.70 16.09
N TYR A 235 0.93 -16.90 15.04
CA TYR A 235 0.54 -15.49 14.99
C TYR A 235 -0.62 -15.24 14.02
N LEU A 236 -0.66 -15.99 12.92
CA LEU A 236 -1.58 -15.79 11.81
C LEU A 236 -2.28 -17.09 11.42
N PRO A 237 -3.59 -17.06 11.17
CA PRO A 237 -4.25 -18.14 10.47
C PRO A 237 -3.75 -18.19 9.02
N LEU A 238 -3.44 -19.40 8.54
CA LEU A 238 -2.83 -19.62 7.22
C LEU A 238 -3.86 -19.90 6.11
N ASP A 239 -5.15 -19.60 6.35
CA ASP A 239 -6.16 -19.66 5.31
C ASP A 239 -5.84 -18.67 4.19
N GLY A 240 -5.89 -19.15 2.95
CA GLY A 240 -5.50 -18.36 1.76
C GLY A 240 -3.99 -18.14 1.58
N PHE A 241 -3.11 -18.73 2.39
CA PHE A 241 -1.67 -18.51 2.27
C PHE A 241 -1.02 -19.23 1.07
N ALA A 242 -0.54 -18.43 0.11
CA ALA A 242 0.08 -18.85 -1.14
C ALA A 242 1.59 -19.05 -1.07
N GLY A 243 2.25 -18.63 0.01
CA GLY A 243 3.71 -18.74 0.17
C GLY A 243 4.45 -17.42 0.04
N CYS A 244 5.76 -17.50 -0.08
CA CYS A 244 6.66 -16.35 -0.16
C CYS A 244 6.95 -15.98 -1.61
N TRP A 245 7.18 -14.70 -1.87
CA TRP A 245 7.73 -14.24 -3.13
C TRP A 245 9.16 -14.77 -3.31
N GLU A 246 9.51 -15.20 -4.51
CA GLU A 246 10.87 -15.62 -4.85
C GLU A 246 11.41 -14.79 -6.00
N MET A 247 12.57 -14.17 -5.78
CA MET A 247 13.31 -13.45 -6.81
C MET A 247 14.11 -14.45 -7.66
N ARG A 248 13.59 -14.80 -8.83
CA ARG A 248 14.17 -15.81 -9.74
C ARG A 248 14.92 -15.20 -10.92
N ASP A 249 14.50 -14.01 -11.30
CA ASP A 249 15.02 -13.23 -12.42
C ASP A 249 14.74 -11.74 -12.17
N LEU A 250 15.28 -10.88 -13.03
CA LEU A 250 15.17 -9.44 -12.88
C LEU A 250 14.27 -8.83 -13.96
N ALA A 251 13.48 -7.84 -13.56
CA ALA A 251 12.70 -6.97 -14.42
C ALA A 251 13.60 -6.09 -15.29
N ARG A 252 12.99 -5.29 -16.18
CA ARG A 252 13.71 -4.37 -17.07
C ARG A 252 14.66 -3.43 -16.32
N ASP A 253 14.28 -2.99 -15.13
CA ASP A 253 15.07 -2.05 -14.33
C ASP A 253 16.30 -2.67 -13.63
N GLY A 254 16.44 -4.00 -13.70
CA GLY A 254 17.53 -4.75 -13.08
C GLY A 254 17.45 -4.80 -11.55
N LEU A 255 16.30 -4.48 -10.95
CA LEU A 255 16.14 -4.41 -9.49
C LEU A 255 14.95 -5.25 -9.01
N HIS A 256 13.81 -5.19 -9.70
CA HIS A 256 12.59 -5.90 -9.31
C HIS A 256 12.52 -7.30 -9.92
N GLY A 257 11.58 -8.14 -9.44
CA GLY A 257 11.39 -9.48 -9.98
C GLY A 257 10.90 -9.49 -11.43
N GLY A 258 11.50 -10.36 -12.23
CA GLY A 258 11.20 -10.51 -13.65
C GLY A 258 10.03 -11.45 -13.97
N LEU A 259 10.01 -11.94 -15.21
CA LEU A 259 8.96 -12.81 -15.75
C LEU A 259 8.82 -14.11 -14.95
N GLU A 260 9.93 -14.76 -14.60
CA GLU A 260 9.91 -16.02 -13.86
C GLU A 260 9.44 -15.83 -12.41
N SER A 261 9.87 -14.74 -11.78
CA SER A 261 9.47 -14.38 -10.41
C SER A 261 7.95 -14.15 -10.32
N HIS A 262 7.41 -13.36 -11.26
CA HIS A 262 5.98 -13.09 -11.37
C HIS A 262 5.16 -14.34 -11.68
N ALA A 263 5.62 -15.16 -12.64
CA ALA A 263 4.94 -16.40 -13.02
C ALA A 263 4.93 -17.41 -11.87
N PHE A 264 6.04 -17.55 -11.13
CA PHE A 264 6.15 -18.45 -10.00
C PHE A 264 5.18 -18.08 -8.87
N PHE A 265 5.13 -16.80 -8.50
CA PHE A 265 4.21 -16.35 -7.46
C PHE A 265 2.73 -16.50 -7.90
N ALA A 266 2.41 -16.13 -9.14
CA ALA A 266 1.07 -16.33 -9.70
C ALA A 266 0.65 -17.81 -9.66
N ALA A 267 1.53 -18.74 -10.05
CA ALA A 267 1.27 -20.18 -9.98
C ALA A 267 0.99 -20.66 -8.55
N SER A 268 1.70 -20.10 -7.57
CA SER A 268 1.51 -20.40 -6.14
C SER A 268 0.14 -19.94 -5.64
N VAL A 269 -0.29 -18.73 -6.04
CA VAL A 269 -1.64 -18.21 -5.77
C VAL A 269 -2.71 -19.08 -6.43
N VAL A 270 -2.56 -19.43 -7.72
CA VAL A 270 -3.49 -20.29 -8.46
C VAL A 270 -3.61 -21.69 -7.85
N SER A 271 -2.49 -22.24 -7.38
CA SER A 271 -2.51 -23.53 -6.69
C SER A 271 -3.32 -23.45 -5.38
N THR A 272 -3.20 -22.33 -4.67
CA THR A 272 -3.94 -22.09 -3.42
C THR A 272 -5.44 -21.90 -3.67
N LEU A 273 -5.82 -21.18 -4.73
CA LEU A 273 -7.21 -21.07 -5.21
C LEU A 273 -7.85 -22.44 -5.48
N THR A 274 -7.05 -23.40 -5.97
CA THR A 274 -7.56 -24.74 -6.32
C THR A 274 -7.67 -25.67 -5.12
N ARG A 275 -6.82 -25.50 -4.11
CA ARG A 275 -6.81 -26.31 -2.88
C ARG A 275 -7.68 -25.73 -1.75
N GLY A 276 -7.97 -24.43 -1.82
CA GLY A 276 -8.58 -23.68 -0.73
C GLY A 276 -10.04 -24.01 -0.48
N THR A 277 -10.46 -23.84 0.76
CA THR A 277 -11.86 -23.90 1.21
C THR A 277 -12.62 -22.59 0.99
N LEU A 278 -11.90 -21.50 0.69
CA LEU A 278 -12.49 -20.22 0.32
C LEU A 278 -13.15 -20.36 -1.05
N VAL A 279 -14.49 -20.38 -1.04
CA VAL A 279 -15.29 -20.56 -2.25
C VAL A 279 -15.39 -19.22 -2.98
N TRP A 280 -14.89 -19.18 -4.20
CA TRP A 280 -15.17 -18.07 -5.11
C TRP A 280 -16.69 -17.91 -5.28
N PRO A 281 -17.27 -16.74 -5.01
CA PRO A 281 -18.71 -16.56 -5.13
C PRO A 281 -19.13 -16.84 -6.58
N ARG A 282 -20.00 -17.85 -6.78
CA ARG A 282 -20.68 -18.11 -8.06
C ARG A 282 -21.92 -17.21 -8.26
N ALA A 283 -22.08 -16.14 -7.49
CA ALA A 283 -23.34 -15.43 -7.38
C ALA A 283 -23.59 -14.49 -8.58
N ASN A 284 -24.66 -14.78 -9.33
CA ASN A 284 -25.45 -13.88 -10.16
C ASN A 284 -24.68 -12.83 -10.99
N TRP A 285 -23.83 -13.29 -11.90
CA TRP A 285 -23.37 -12.48 -13.05
C TRP A 285 -24.49 -12.25 -14.08
N GLU A 286 -25.69 -12.81 -13.85
CA GLU A 286 -26.92 -12.34 -14.45
C GLU A 286 -27.35 -11.02 -13.81
N SER A 287 -27.34 -9.97 -14.63
CA SER A 287 -27.62 -8.59 -14.28
C SER A 287 -28.94 -8.41 -13.50
N PRO A 288 -28.94 -7.82 -12.29
CA PRO A 288 -30.11 -7.11 -11.81
C PRO A 288 -30.05 -5.68 -12.38
N VAL A 289 -30.70 -5.49 -13.53
CA VAL A 289 -31.17 -4.18 -13.96
C VAL A 289 -32.24 -3.74 -12.96
N GLU A 290 -31.83 -3.18 -11.81
CA GLU A 290 -32.58 -2.28 -10.93
C GLU A 290 -31.99 -2.29 -9.51
N ALA A 291 -31.26 -1.23 -9.16
CA ALA A 291 -31.33 -0.52 -7.87
C ALA A 291 -30.13 0.44 -7.69
N ILE A 292 -29.98 1.43 -8.57
CA ILE A 292 -29.36 2.70 -8.18
C ILE A 292 -30.50 3.66 -7.91
N ARG A 293 -31.02 3.62 -6.68
CA ARG A 293 -31.81 4.72 -6.13
C ARG A 293 -31.07 5.31 -4.95
N SER A 294 -30.60 6.54 -5.18
CA SER A 294 -30.23 7.57 -4.20
C SER A 294 -29.29 7.16 -3.06
N VAL A 295 -28.00 7.50 -3.21
CA VAL A 295 -27.12 7.76 -2.07
C VAL A 295 -27.64 9.03 -1.37
N PRO A 296 -27.86 9.05 -0.04
CA PRO A 296 -28.25 10.26 0.66
C PRO A 296 -27.05 11.22 0.71
N VAL A 297 -27.28 12.46 0.28
CA VAL A 297 -26.41 13.60 0.59
C VAL A 297 -26.50 13.85 2.10
N PRO A 298 -25.40 13.85 2.87
CA PRO A 298 -25.47 14.30 4.25
C PRO A 298 -25.61 15.83 4.28
N TYR A 299 -26.78 16.26 4.76
CA TYR A 299 -27.07 17.49 5.50
C TYR A 299 -25.83 18.05 6.24
N GLY A 300 -25.61 19.35 6.41
CA GLY A 300 -26.43 20.54 6.23
C GLY A 300 -25.65 21.68 6.91
N ALA A 301 -25.72 22.89 6.36
CA ALA A 301 -24.99 24.04 6.87
C ALA A 301 -25.39 24.36 8.32
N ILE A 302 -24.46 24.19 9.26
CA ILE A 302 -24.60 24.72 10.61
C ILE A 302 -24.05 26.15 10.60
N SER A 303 -24.95 27.13 10.71
CA SER A 303 -24.58 28.53 10.91
C SER A 303 -24.01 28.71 12.33
N HIS A 304 -22.70 28.91 12.44
CA HIS A 304 -22.12 29.38 13.69
C HIS A 304 -22.12 30.91 13.73
N ARG A 305 -23.06 31.46 14.51
CA ARG A 305 -22.95 32.82 15.04
C ARG A 305 -21.74 32.89 15.97
N THR A 306 -20.80 33.77 15.66
CA THR A 306 -19.67 34.12 16.53
C THR A 306 -20.14 35.09 17.62
N PRO A 307 -19.86 34.87 18.91
CA PRO A 307 -19.81 35.96 19.88
C PRO A 307 -18.44 36.63 19.78
N ALA A 308 -18.48 37.95 19.67
CA ALA A 308 -17.32 38.82 19.76
C ALA A 308 -16.55 38.57 21.07
N LEU A 309 -15.22 38.50 20.97
CA LEU A 309 -14.34 38.74 22.10
C LEU A 309 -13.39 39.88 21.75
N ASP A 310 -13.48 40.87 22.62
CA ASP A 310 -12.85 42.17 22.55
C ASP A 310 -11.32 42.13 22.57
N ARG A 311 -10.80 43.21 21.99
CA ARG A 311 -9.44 43.73 22.04
C ARG A 311 -8.72 43.45 23.37
N ILE A 312 -7.55 42.80 23.28
CA ILE A 312 -6.42 43.13 24.15
C ILE A 312 -5.18 43.38 23.28
N GLN A 313 -4.59 44.55 23.52
CA GLN A 313 -3.45 45.12 22.83
C GLN A 313 -2.15 44.37 23.13
N LEU A 314 -1.33 44.26 22.08
CA LEU A 314 0.13 44.45 22.03
C LEU A 314 0.92 44.33 23.33
N LEU A 315 1.97 43.49 23.31
CA LEU A 315 3.33 43.91 23.68
C LEU A 315 4.36 42.90 23.15
N VAL A 316 5.16 43.37 22.19
CA VAL A 316 6.40 42.75 21.70
C VAL A 316 7.55 43.28 22.57
N PRO A 317 8.57 42.46 22.90
CA PRO A 317 9.91 42.83 22.44
C PRO A 317 10.76 41.64 21.95
N ARG A 318 11.56 41.89 20.92
CA ARG A 318 12.78 41.17 20.47
C ARG A 318 13.98 42.11 20.70
N PRO A 319 15.27 41.76 20.46
CA PRO A 319 16.00 40.47 20.35
C PRO A 319 17.41 40.51 21.07
N ILE A 320 18.36 39.62 20.69
CA ILE A 320 19.87 39.69 20.75
C ILE A 320 20.52 38.75 21.82
N ARG A 321 21.58 37.92 21.63
CA ARG A 321 22.55 37.57 20.55
C ARG A 321 23.26 36.22 20.88
N LYS A 322 23.68 35.52 19.80
CA LYS A 322 24.89 34.69 19.55
C LYS A 322 25.70 34.02 20.69
N LEU A 323 26.04 32.74 20.50
CA LEU A 323 27.45 32.29 20.46
C LEU A 323 27.65 31.03 19.59
N ILE A 324 28.75 31.06 18.83
CA ILE A 324 29.35 30.01 17.99
C ILE A 324 30.39 29.26 18.83
N ALA A 325 30.53 27.94 18.68
CA ALA A 325 31.83 27.26 18.51
C ALA A 325 31.72 25.73 18.38
N ASN A 326 32.12 25.26 17.20
CA ASN A 326 32.83 24.02 16.84
C ASN A 326 33.22 23.03 17.95
N LEU A 327 33.09 21.71 17.66
CA LEU A 327 34.25 20.80 17.60
C LEU A 327 33.92 19.44 16.97
N ARG A 328 34.98 18.85 16.40
CA ARG A 328 35.05 17.75 15.44
C ARG A 328 35.04 16.35 16.09
N ILE A 329 34.46 15.40 15.34
CA ILE A 329 34.94 14.02 15.03
C ILE A 329 35.51 13.19 16.19
N ARG A 330 34.89 12.01 16.45
CA ARG A 330 35.60 10.72 16.47
C ARG A 330 34.63 9.53 16.47
N ARG A 331 34.77 8.69 15.43
CA ARG A 331 34.32 7.30 15.38
C ARG A 331 34.90 6.52 16.57
N ARG A 332 34.09 5.69 17.22
CA ARG A 332 34.56 4.45 17.87
C ARG A 332 33.51 3.36 17.71
N VAL A 333 33.87 2.39 16.88
CA VAL A 333 33.31 1.04 16.88
C VAL A 333 33.74 0.35 18.17
N ARG A 334 32.79 -0.15 18.94
CA ARG A 334 32.99 -1.28 19.85
C ARG A 334 31.75 -2.17 19.79
N ALA A 335 31.92 -3.35 19.22
CA ALA A 335 31.10 -4.50 19.55
C ALA A 335 31.30 -4.84 21.04
N ILE A 336 30.25 -5.32 21.71
CA ILE A 336 30.23 -6.53 22.56
C ILE A 336 28.97 -6.58 23.45
N LYS A 337 28.26 -7.70 23.30
CA LYS A 337 27.41 -8.47 24.23
C LYS A 337 26.02 -7.97 24.66
N ARG A 338 25.04 -8.71 24.13
CA ARG A 338 23.75 -9.13 24.72
C ARG A 338 23.57 -8.82 26.21
N LYS A 339 22.51 -8.08 26.52
CA LYS A 339 21.46 -8.46 27.48
C LYS A 339 20.22 -7.62 27.15
N ASP A 340 19.26 -8.28 26.52
CA ASP A 340 17.85 -7.87 26.58
C ASP A 340 17.35 -8.19 28.00
N PRO A 341 16.61 -7.28 28.64
CA PRO A 341 15.18 -7.52 28.74
C PRO A 341 14.34 -6.25 28.54
N PHE A 342 13.33 -6.35 27.68
CA PHE A 342 12.12 -5.53 27.58
C PHE A 342 11.69 -4.83 28.89
N ILE A 343 11.08 -3.63 28.72
CA ILE A 343 10.26 -2.78 29.63
C ILE A 343 10.80 -1.34 29.48
N TYR A 344 10.09 -0.38 28.86
CA TYR A 344 8.70 0.05 29.06
C TYR A 344 7.92 0.26 27.77
#